data_AF-A0A2V5WDA5-F1
#
_entry.id   AF-A0A2V5WDA5-F1
#
_cell.length_a   1.000
_cell.length_b   1.000
_cell.length_c   1.000
_cell.angle_alpha   90.00
_cell.angle_beta   90.00
_cell.angle_gamma   90.00
#
_symmetry.space_group_name_H-M   'P 1'
#
loop_
_entity.id
_entity.type
_entity.pdbx_description
1 polymer ?
#
loop_
_entity_poly.entity_id
_entity_poly.type
_entity_poly.pdbx_seq_one_letter_code
_entity_poly.pdbx_strand_id
1 'polypeptide(L)'
;NWADDDQDCYFTTLDLIEKAAAFIEKKYAANGGDPAAFGGAKYQPLAPEKRREIFAAILPWLRGQVSQQRRFIGTVQDDEKILRFVNSKDAPRLTESGTSCPDHFLRTKIKPLYVDWNPQEGDLAALKRKLSTGLEQYRKDYAAYYAKCKHSNSPAMRDPNPTVILIPGLGMIAFGKDKSESRVTAEFYNCAVEGMRGAEAIDKYVALPQQEAFDIEYWVLEEAKLRRMPPEKELARQVNVVIGAGSGIGKEVAHRLVKEGAHIVCVDMKAETAQATAEDITDKFGLGIGVAGSGISNCGPAIGL
;
A
#
# COMPACT_ATOMS: atom_id res chain seq x y z
N ASN A 1 23.00 -2.45 -19.42
CA ASN A 1 23.59 -2.53 -20.77
C ASN A 1 25.03 -2.13 -20.67
N TRP A 2 25.94 -2.89 -21.27
CA TRP A 2 27.38 -2.67 -21.16
C TRP A 2 27.87 -2.01 -22.46
N ALA A 3 27.78 -0.68 -22.54
CA ALA A 3 28.46 0.12 -23.56
C ALA A 3 29.69 0.78 -22.92
N ASP A 4 30.65 1.19 -23.76
CA ASP A 4 31.89 1.83 -23.29
C ASP A 4 31.69 3.30 -22.88
N ASP A 5 30.50 3.86 -23.14
CA ASP A 5 30.09 5.24 -22.83
C ASP A 5 28.83 5.24 -21.96
N ASP A 6 28.78 6.14 -20.96
CA ASP A 6 27.70 6.20 -19.96
C ASP A 6 26.40 6.75 -20.53
N GLN A 7 26.49 7.73 -21.43
CA GLN A 7 25.36 8.25 -22.18
C GLN A 7 24.76 7.16 -23.09
N ASP A 8 25.58 6.40 -23.81
CA ASP A 8 25.13 5.28 -24.63
C ASP A 8 24.52 4.15 -23.79
N CYS A 9 25.09 3.84 -22.62
CA CYS A 9 24.49 2.90 -21.66
C CYS A 9 23.08 3.35 -21.25
N TYR A 10 22.92 4.64 -20.95
CA TYR A 10 21.65 5.23 -20.54
C TYR A 10 20.62 5.15 -21.67
N PHE A 11 20.94 5.64 -22.87
CA PHE A 11 20.02 5.64 -24.00
C PHE A 11 19.66 4.23 -24.47
N THR A 12 20.62 3.30 -24.49
CA THR A 12 20.34 1.89 -24.80
C THR A 12 19.35 1.29 -23.79
N THR A 13 19.47 1.64 -22.52
CA THR A 13 18.54 1.17 -21.48
C THR A 13 17.13 1.73 -21.70
N LEU A 14 17.00 3.01 -22.04
CA LEU A 14 15.71 3.61 -22.37
C LEU A 14 15.08 2.96 -23.61
N ASP A 15 15.85 2.76 -24.68
CA ASP A 15 15.37 2.15 -25.93
C ASP A 15 14.86 0.72 -25.70
N LEU A 16 15.57 -0.10 -24.91
CA LEU A 16 15.12 -1.45 -24.59
C LEU A 16 13.85 -1.46 -23.73
N ILE A 17 13.75 -0.56 -22.74
CA ILE A 17 12.55 -0.42 -21.92
C ILE A 17 11.36 -0.01 -22.78
N GLU A 18 11.54 0.98 -23.66
CA GLU A 18 10.48 1.48 -24.54
C GLU A 18 10.00 0.39 -25.52
N LYS A 19 10.93 -0.36 -26.13
CA LYS A 19 10.60 -1.51 -27.00
C LYS A 19 9.77 -2.55 -26.26
N ALA A 20 10.15 -2.89 -25.02
CA ALA A 20 9.40 -3.84 -24.21
C ALA A 20 8.01 -3.30 -23.84
N ALA A 21 7.92 -2.03 -23.42
CA ALA A 21 6.67 -1.38 -23.07
C ALA A 21 5.70 -1.33 -24.27
N ALA A 22 6.19 -0.89 -25.44
CA ALA A 22 5.40 -0.85 -26.67
C ALA A 22 4.91 -2.25 -27.09
N PHE A 23 5.73 -3.29 -26.93
CA PHE A 23 5.30 -4.66 -27.19
C PHE A 23 4.20 -5.13 -26.24
N ILE A 24 4.34 -4.86 -24.93
CA ILE A 24 3.33 -5.18 -23.91
C ILE A 24 2.02 -4.47 -24.23
N GLU A 25 2.04 -3.17 -24.50
CA GLU A 25 0.83 -2.39 -24.77
C GLU A 25 0.15 -2.83 -26.07
N LYS A 26 0.92 -3.20 -27.10
CA LYS A 26 0.36 -3.78 -28.32
C LYS A 26 -0.37 -5.09 -28.05
N LYS A 27 0.22 -5.97 -27.23
CA LYS A 27 -0.40 -7.25 -26.83
C LYS A 27 -1.64 -7.02 -25.98
N TYR A 28 -1.55 -6.12 -25.02
CA TYR A 28 -2.67 -5.72 -24.16
C TYR A 28 -3.87 -5.21 -24.97
N ALA A 29 -3.62 -4.30 -25.91
CA ALA A 29 -4.67 -3.78 -26.80
C ALA A 29 -5.26 -4.88 -27.69
N ALA A 30 -4.42 -5.76 -28.26
CA ALA A 30 -4.87 -6.87 -29.09
C ALA A 30 -5.75 -7.89 -28.32
N ASN A 31 -5.52 -8.02 -27.01
CA ASN A 31 -6.30 -8.89 -26.13
C ASN A 31 -7.54 -8.21 -25.53
N GLY A 32 -7.96 -7.05 -26.06
CA GLY A 32 -9.18 -6.35 -25.65
C GLY A 32 -8.98 -5.28 -24.58
N GLY A 33 -7.73 -4.95 -24.21
CA GLY A 33 -7.40 -3.84 -23.32
C GLY A 33 -8.07 -3.90 -21.96
N ASP A 34 -8.40 -2.73 -21.41
CA ASP A 34 -8.99 -2.56 -20.07
C ASP A 34 -10.21 -3.45 -19.77
N PRO A 35 -11.21 -3.58 -20.67
CA PRO A 35 -12.35 -4.46 -20.45
C PRO A 35 -12.02 -5.94 -20.27
N ALA A 36 -10.94 -6.41 -20.91
CA ALA A 36 -10.52 -7.82 -20.89
C ALA A 36 -9.39 -8.12 -19.90
N ALA A 37 -8.75 -7.09 -19.37
CA ALA A 37 -7.67 -7.21 -18.39
C ALA A 37 -8.07 -8.11 -17.21
N PHE A 38 -7.17 -9.02 -16.81
CA PHE A 38 -7.37 -9.91 -15.66
C PHE A 38 -8.67 -10.75 -15.75
N GLY A 39 -9.01 -11.24 -16.94
CA GLY A 39 -10.22 -12.03 -17.19
C GLY A 39 -11.51 -11.19 -17.22
N GLY A 40 -11.38 -9.87 -17.21
CA GLY A 40 -12.46 -8.89 -17.19
C GLY A 40 -13.12 -8.73 -15.83
N ALA A 41 -14.07 -7.79 -15.76
CA ALA A 41 -14.77 -7.46 -14.52
C ALA A 41 -15.64 -8.63 -14.01
N LYS A 42 -15.50 -8.94 -12.71
CA LYS A 42 -16.41 -9.76 -11.90
C LYS A 42 -17.43 -8.89 -11.17
N TYR A 43 -16.98 -7.74 -10.67
CA TYR A 43 -17.78 -6.80 -9.90
C TYR A 43 -17.73 -5.40 -10.53
N GLN A 44 -18.68 -4.53 -10.19
CA GLN A 44 -18.62 -3.11 -10.55
C GLN A 44 -18.05 -2.28 -9.39
N PRO A 45 -17.20 -1.27 -9.65
CA PRO A 45 -16.76 -0.36 -8.61
C PRO A 45 -17.95 0.40 -8.03
N LEU A 46 -17.98 0.59 -6.71
CA LEU A 46 -18.99 1.44 -6.09
C LEU A 46 -18.73 2.91 -6.46
N ALA A 47 -19.77 3.74 -6.45
CA ALA A 47 -19.62 5.18 -6.66
C ALA A 47 -18.63 5.80 -5.65
N PRO A 48 -17.83 6.81 -6.04
CA PRO A 48 -16.79 7.40 -5.18
C PRO A 48 -17.28 7.81 -3.79
N GLU A 49 -18.47 8.38 -3.69
CA GLU A 49 -19.09 8.83 -2.44
C GLU A 49 -19.38 7.63 -1.53
N LYS A 50 -19.91 6.54 -2.10
CA LYS A 50 -20.21 5.33 -1.37
C LYS A 50 -18.93 4.62 -0.90
N ARG A 51 -17.87 4.63 -1.71
CA ARG A 51 -16.55 4.12 -1.30
C ARG A 51 -16.03 4.89 -0.10
N ARG A 52 -16.07 6.23 -0.14
CA ARG A 52 -15.64 7.10 0.98
C ARG A 52 -16.44 6.82 2.25
N GLU A 53 -17.76 6.68 2.16
CA GLU A 53 -18.63 6.34 3.29
C GLU A 53 -18.22 5.00 3.93
N ILE A 54 -18.02 3.96 3.11
CA ILE A 54 -17.62 2.63 3.59
C ILE A 54 -16.22 2.67 4.19
N PHE A 55 -15.25 3.32 3.53
CA PHE A 55 -13.90 3.49 4.07
C PHE A 55 -13.93 4.18 5.43
N ALA A 56 -14.65 5.30 5.57
CA ALA A 56 -14.81 5.99 6.84
C ALA A 56 -15.38 5.08 7.94
N ALA A 57 -16.33 4.20 7.59
CA ALA A 57 -16.98 3.27 8.52
C ALA A 57 -16.11 2.06 8.92
N ILE A 58 -15.13 1.65 8.09
CA ILE A 58 -14.27 0.48 8.37
C ILE A 58 -12.88 0.85 8.87
N LEU A 59 -12.28 1.95 8.42
CA LEU A 59 -10.85 2.23 8.62
C LEU A 59 -10.45 2.32 10.11
N PRO A 60 -11.18 3.02 11.00
CA PRO A 60 -10.80 3.08 12.41
C PRO A 60 -10.81 1.69 13.06
N TRP A 61 -11.83 0.89 12.77
CA TRP A 61 -11.97 -0.48 13.25
C TRP A 61 -10.87 -1.38 12.69
N LEU A 62 -10.66 -1.35 11.36
CA LEU A 62 -9.69 -2.18 10.65
C LEU A 62 -8.26 -1.87 11.09
N ARG A 63 -7.93 -0.57 11.24
CA ARG A 63 -6.64 -0.13 11.80
C ARG A 63 -6.44 -0.73 13.19
N GLY A 64 -7.48 -0.74 14.04
CA GLY A 64 -7.45 -1.40 15.34
C GLY A 64 -7.17 -2.92 15.25
N GLN A 65 -7.73 -3.60 14.26
CA GLN A 65 -7.50 -5.04 14.04
C GLN A 65 -6.04 -5.36 13.64
N VAL A 66 -5.42 -4.54 12.79
CA VAL A 66 -4.03 -4.77 12.35
C VAL A 66 -2.99 -4.17 13.31
N SER A 67 -3.40 -3.27 14.21
CA SER A 67 -2.50 -2.54 15.11
C SER A 67 -2.33 -3.17 16.50
N GLN A 68 -2.54 -4.49 16.63
CA GLN A 68 -2.54 -5.18 17.94
C GLN A 68 -1.15 -5.21 18.60
N GLN A 69 -0.07 -5.34 17.82
CA GLN A 69 1.29 -5.35 18.33
C GLN A 69 1.95 -3.97 18.25
N ARG A 70 1.86 -3.32 17.09
CA ARG A 70 2.30 -1.94 16.86
C ARG A 70 1.25 -1.20 16.04
N ARG A 71 1.16 0.11 16.26
CA ARG A 71 0.26 0.96 15.48
C ARG A 71 0.72 1.04 14.02
N PHE A 72 -0.23 1.06 13.10
CA PHE A 72 0.02 1.32 11.68
C PHE A 72 -0.65 2.62 11.24
N ILE A 73 -0.11 3.23 10.20
CA ILE A 73 -0.73 4.32 9.43
C ILE A 73 -1.20 3.72 8.11
N GLY A 74 -2.40 4.13 7.66
CA GLY A 74 -3.04 3.62 6.46
C GLY A 74 -2.99 4.62 5.30
N THR A 75 -2.85 4.10 4.08
CA THR A 75 -3.08 4.79 2.81
C THR A 75 -4.20 4.06 2.07
N VAL A 76 -5.23 4.81 1.67
CA VAL A 76 -6.29 4.29 0.81
C VAL A 76 -6.04 4.72 -0.62
N GLN A 77 -6.27 3.82 -1.55
CA GLN A 77 -6.15 4.05 -2.98
C GLN A 77 -7.29 3.37 -3.74
N ASP A 78 -8.00 4.15 -4.54
CA ASP A 78 -9.20 3.74 -5.27
C ASP A 78 -9.20 4.31 -6.70
N ASP A 79 -8.02 4.46 -7.31
CA ASP A 79 -7.91 4.83 -8.72
C ASP A 79 -8.32 3.68 -9.65
N GLU A 80 -8.43 4.04 -10.93
CA GLU A 80 -8.88 3.15 -11.99
C GLU A 80 -8.07 1.87 -12.13
N LYS A 81 -6.75 1.90 -11.96
CA LYS A 81 -5.90 0.70 -12.13
C LYS A 81 -6.16 -0.30 -11.02
N ILE A 82 -6.22 0.17 -9.78
CA ILE A 82 -6.53 -0.68 -8.63
C ILE A 82 -7.98 -1.17 -8.70
N LEU A 83 -8.93 -0.31 -9.02
CA LEU A 83 -10.33 -0.70 -9.17
C LEU A 83 -10.51 -1.74 -10.28
N ARG A 84 -9.84 -1.59 -11.43
CA ARG A 84 -9.83 -2.58 -12.51
C ARG A 84 -9.32 -3.93 -12.00
N PHE A 85 -8.23 -3.93 -11.24
CA PHE A 85 -7.68 -5.17 -10.69
C PHE A 85 -8.59 -5.81 -9.65
N VAL A 86 -8.94 -5.12 -8.55
CA VAL A 86 -9.68 -5.75 -7.42
C VAL A 86 -11.08 -6.21 -7.80
N ASN A 87 -11.66 -5.66 -8.86
CA ASN A 87 -12.97 -6.07 -9.37
C ASN A 87 -12.89 -7.18 -10.44
N SER A 88 -11.70 -7.63 -10.82
CA SER A 88 -11.51 -8.60 -11.90
C SER A 88 -11.78 -10.06 -11.47
N LYS A 89 -11.97 -10.94 -12.45
CA LYS A 89 -12.14 -12.39 -12.20
C LYS A 89 -10.86 -13.05 -11.71
N ASP A 90 -9.70 -12.60 -12.20
CA ASP A 90 -8.41 -13.19 -11.87
C ASP A 90 -7.77 -12.65 -10.58
N ALA A 91 -8.31 -11.57 -9.99
CA ALA A 91 -7.78 -11.00 -8.76
C ALA A 91 -7.49 -12.04 -7.67
N PRO A 92 -8.41 -12.96 -7.29
CA PRO A 92 -8.13 -13.96 -6.25
C PRO A 92 -6.88 -14.81 -6.56
N ARG A 93 -6.73 -15.26 -7.80
CA ARG A 93 -5.59 -16.10 -8.24
C ARG A 93 -4.29 -15.30 -8.22
N LEU A 94 -4.32 -14.10 -8.78
CA LEU A 94 -3.14 -13.25 -8.90
C LEU A 94 -2.66 -12.74 -7.54
N THR A 95 -3.58 -12.43 -6.62
CA THR A 95 -3.23 -12.04 -5.25
C THR A 95 -2.59 -13.17 -4.47
N GLU A 96 -2.99 -14.42 -4.70
CA GLU A 96 -2.38 -15.60 -4.05
C GLU A 96 -1.01 -15.97 -4.63
N SER A 97 -0.74 -15.57 -5.88
CA SER A 97 0.55 -15.84 -6.54
C SER A 97 1.69 -15.05 -5.88
N GLY A 98 1.41 -13.88 -5.32
CA GLY A 98 2.41 -13.04 -4.66
C GLY A 98 2.99 -11.96 -5.58
N THR A 99 4.02 -11.27 -5.11
CA THR A 99 4.50 -10.01 -5.72
C THR A 99 5.63 -10.19 -6.73
N SER A 100 5.86 -9.17 -7.58
CA SER A 100 6.69 -9.29 -8.79
C SER A 100 8.19 -9.00 -8.63
N CYS A 101 8.63 -8.36 -7.55
CA CYS A 101 10.02 -7.86 -7.40
C CYS A 101 10.54 -8.10 -5.97
N PRO A 102 11.84 -8.40 -5.78
CA PRO A 102 12.46 -8.50 -4.47
C PRO A 102 12.14 -7.34 -3.50
N ASP A 103 12.12 -6.10 -4.00
CA ASP A 103 11.82 -4.90 -3.18
C ASP A 103 10.40 -4.91 -2.58
N HIS A 104 9.46 -5.63 -3.21
CA HIS A 104 8.10 -5.77 -2.72
C HIS A 104 8.04 -6.55 -1.41
N PHE A 105 8.84 -7.61 -1.25
CA PHE A 105 8.71 -8.49 -0.07
C PHE A 105 8.97 -7.77 1.26
N LEU A 106 9.80 -6.72 1.26
CA LEU A 106 10.05 -5.93 2.46
C LEU A 106 8.88 -5.04 2.88
N ARG A 107 8.00 -4.66 1.94
CA ARG A 107 6.91 -3.69 2.16
C ARG A 107 5.52 -4.32 2.07
N THR A 108 5.29 -5.10 1.02
CA THR A 108 3.98 -5.72 0.72
C THR A 108 3.87 -7.15 1.22
N LYS A 109 4.95 -7.70 1.81
CA LYS A 109 5.08 -9.11 2.21
C LYS A 109 4.93 -10.06 1.02
N ILE A 110 4.85 -11.37 1.31
CA ILE A 110 4.70 -12.43 0.30
C ILE A 110 3.42 -12.29 -0.56
N LYS A 111 2.31 -11.85 0.04
CA LYS A 111 1.02 -11.62 -0.64
C LYS A 111 0.15 -10.57 0.09
N PRO A 112 -0.78 -9.88 -0.61
CA PRO A 112 -1.81 -9.08 0.04
C PRO A 112 -2.90 -9.96 0.67
N LEU A 113 -3.81 -9.35 1.44
CA LEU A 113 -5.10 -9.95 1.79
C LEU A 113 -6.15 -9.50 0.77
N TYR A 114 -6.65 -10.41 -0.05
CA TYR A 114 -7.83 -10.18 -0.88
C TYR A 114 -9.10 -10.59 -0.12
N VAL A 115 -10.05 -9.67 -0.01
CA VAL A 115 -11.31 -9.89 0.69
C VAL A 115 -12.39 -10.17 -0.36
N ASP A 116 -12.78 -11.43 -0.55
CA ASP A 116 -13.83 -11.80 -1.52
C ASP A 116 -15.22 -11.39 -1.03
N TRP A 117 -15.49 -10.09 -1.05
CA TRP A 117 -16.76 -9.46 -0.73
C TRP A 117 -17.43 -9.01 -2.03
N ASN A 118 -18.73 -9.29 -2.17
CA ASN A 118 -19.52 -8.83 -3.31
C ASN A 118 -20.06 -7.43 -3.00
N PRO A 119 -19.60 -6.36 -3.67
CA PRO A 119 -20.04 -5.00 -3.40
C PRO A 119 -21.48 -4.70 -3.83
N GLN A 120 -22.08 -5.53 -4.69
CA GLN A 120 -23.46 -5.35 -5.16
C GLN A 120 -24.50 -5.93 -4.18
N GLU A 121 -24.13 -6.93 -3.38
CA GLU A 121 -25.06 -7.65 -2.50
C GLU A 121 -24.70 -7.56 -1.02
N GLY A 122 -23.41 -7.38 -0.72
CA GLY A 122 -22.89 -7.41 0.64
C GLY A 122 -23.12 -6.11 1.39
N ASP A 123 -23.42 -6.22 2.68
CA ASP A 123 -23.49 -5.08 3.59
C ASP A 123 -22.16 -4.85 4.34
N LEU A 124 -22.12 -3.77 5.12
CA LEU A 124 -20.96 -3.41 5.94
C LEU A 124 -20.65 -4.47 7.00
N ALA A 125 -21.66 -5.15 7.54
CA ALA A 125 -21.49 -6.18 8.55
C ALA A 125 -20.83 -7.44 7.95
N ALA A 126 -21.24 -7.84 6.75
CA ALA A 126 -20.65 -8.92 5.98
C ALA A 126 -19.20 -8.59 5.59
N LEU A 127 -18.92 -7.36 5.20
CA LEU A 127 -17.55 -6.90 4.93
C LEU A 127 -16.68 -7.02 6.19
N LYS A 128 -17.13 -6.53 7.34
CA LYS A 128 -16.39 -6.64 8.61
C LYS A 128 -16.15 -8.10 9.01
N ARG A 129 -17.14 -8.98 8.87
CA ARG A 129 -16.97 -10.43 9.13
C ARG A 129 -15.90 -11.04 8.21
N LYS A 130 -15.96 -10.76 6.91
CA LYS A 130 -14.97 -11.26 5.94
C LYS A 130 -13.57 -10.71 6.21
N LEU A 131 -13.44 -9.44 6.60
CA LEU A 131 -12.17 -8.86 7.03
C LEU A 131 -11.62 -9.55 8.27
N SER A 132 -12.44 -9.78 9.30
CA SER A 132 -12.00 -10.51 10.51
C SER A 132 -11.50 -11.91 10.19
N THR A 133 -12.30 -12.71 9.47
CA THR A 133 -11.91 -14.06 9.05
C THR A 133 -10.66 -14.05 8.16
N GLY A 134 -10.58 -13.11 7.21
CA GLY A 134 -9.44 -12.95 6.32
C GLY A 134 -8.16 -12.60 7.06
N LEU A 135 -8.21 -11.70 8.05
CA LEU A 135 -7.06 -11.34 8.88
C LEU A 135 -6.58 -12.52 9.73
N GLU A 136 -7.49 -13.29 10.32
CA GLU A 136 -7.14 -14.49 11.07
C GLU A 136 -6.47 -15.54 10.19
N GLN A 137 -7.04 -15.79 9.00
CA GLN A 137 -6.48 -16.75 8.07
C GLN A 137 -5.11 -16.30 7.53
N TYR A 138 -4.98 -15.01 7.17
CA TYR A 138 -3.72 -14.45 6.70
C TYR A 138 -2.60 -14.65 7.74
N ARG A 139 -2.88 -14.41 9.03
CA ARG A 139 -1.89 -14.60 10.09
C ARG A 139 -1.46 -16.07 10.22
N LYS A 140 -2.41 -17.01 10.08
CA LYS A 140 -2.13 -18.45 10.08
C LYS A 140 -1.28 -18.85 8.87
N ASP A 141 -1.65 -18.39 7.68
CA ASP A 141 -0.93 -18.64 6.44
C ASP A 141 0.51 -18.11 6.51
N TYR A 142 0.68 -16.88 7.01
CA TYR A 142 2.01 -16.27 7.15
C TYR A 142 2.87 -17.02 8.16
N ALA A 143 2.30 -17.48 9.28
CA ALA A 143 3.02 -18.31 10.24
C ALA A 143 3.41 -19.68 9.67
N ALA A 144 2.53 -20.30 8.88
CA ALA A 144 2.82 -21.56 8.19
C ALA A 144 3.93 -21.40 7.13
N TYR A 145 3.87 -20.31 6.34
CA TYR A 145 4.92 -19.92 5.40
C TYR A 145 6.27 -19.75 6.09
N TYR A 146 6.31 -18.96 7.17
CA TYR A 146 7.53 -18.77 7.96
C TYR A 146 8.05 -20.10 8.52
N ALA A 147 7.20 -20.93 9.10
CA ALA A 147 7.62 -22.22 9.68
C ALA A 147 8.18 -23.19 8.63
N LYS A 148 7.62 -23.17 7.42
CA LYS A 148 8.03 -24.02 6.29
C LYS A 148 9.36 -23.59 5.67
N CYS A 149 9.60 -22.27 5.56
CA CYS A 149 10.74 -21.74 4.81
C CYS A 149 11.91 -21.24 5.67
N LYS A 150 11.74 -21.10 6.99
CA LYS A 150 12.81 -20.61 7.86
C LYS A 150 14.03 -21.52 7.86
N HIS A 151 15.19 -20.87 7.94
CA HIS A 151 16.48 -21.49 8.22
C HIS A 151 16.79 -21.41 9.72
N SER A 152 17.82 -22.13 10.17
CA SER A 152 18.29 -22.09 11.56
C SER A 152 18.78 -20.71 11.99
N ASN A 153 19.23 -19.87 11.05
CA ASN A 153 19.71 -18.51 11.29
C ASN A 153 18.71 -17.40 10.90
N SER A 154 17.47 -17.76 10.53
CA SER A 154 16.47 -16.75 10.15
C SER A 154 16.09 -15.83 11.33
N PRO A 155 15.91 -14.52 11.09
CA PRO A 155 15.35 -13.62 12.09
C PRO A 155 13.97 -14.07 12.57
N ALA A 156 13.54 -13.58 13.74
CA ALA A 156 12.21 -13.86 14.25
C ALA A 156 11.11 -13.44 13.26
N MET A 157 10.00 -14.19 13.25
CA MET A 157 8.86 -13.91 12.40
C MET A 157 8.39 -12.46 12.59
N ARG A 158 8.24 -11.75 11.46
CA ARG A 158 7.71 -10.39 11.44
C ARG A 158 6.23 -10.38 11.84
N ASP A 159 5.69 -9.18 12.10
CA ASP A 159 4.26 -8.99 12.35
C ASP A 159 3.44 -9.72 11.25
N PRO A 160 2.54 -10.65 11.62
CA PRO A 160 1.85 -11.50 10.65
C PRO A 160 0.61 -10.83 10.03
N ASN A 161 0.35 -9.54 10.28
CA ASN A 161 -0.74 -8.81 9.62
C ASN A 161 -0.41 -8.46 8.17
N PRO A 162 -1.42 -8.40 7.27
CA PRO A 162 -1.21 -7.92 5.92
C PRO A 162 -0.87 -6.43 5.90
N THR A 163 0.06 -6.04 5.05
CA THR A 163 0.38 -4.63 4.78
C THR A 163 -0.39 -4.08 3.58
N VAL A 164 -1.00 -4.95 2.76
CA VAL A 164 -1.90 -4.59 1.66
C VAL A 164 -3.19 -5.38 1.80
N ILE A 165 -4.33 -4.69 1.79
CA ILE A 165 -5.67 -5.27 1.80
C ILE A 165 -6.42 -4.78 0.57
N LEU A 166 -6.99 -5.71 -0.19
CA LEU A 166 -7.72 -5.44 -1.43
C LEU A 166 -9.18 -5.83 -1.24
N ILE A 167 -10.08 -4.91 -1.59
CA ILE A 167 -11.52 -5.09 -1.40
C ILE A 167 -12.23 -4.70 -2.71
N PRO A 168 -12.94 -5.66 -3.35
CA PRO A 168 -13.77 -5.38 -4.51
C PRO A 168 -14.77 -4.25 -4.23
N GLY A 169 -15.05 -3.44 -5.24
CA GLY A 169 -15.92 -2.26 -5.13
C GLY A 169 -15.30 -1.06 -4.44
N LEU A 170 -14.23 -1.23 -3.64
CA LEU A 170 -13.62 -0.18 -2.83
C LEU A 170 -12.20 0.21 -3.30
N GLY A 171 -11.31 -0.76 -3.49
CA GLY A 171 -9.90 -0.52 -3.84
C GLY A 171 -8.92 -1.15 -2.85
N MET A 172 -7.84 -0.44 -2.57
CA MET A 172 -6.71 -0.90 -1.76
C MET A 172 -6.55 -0.08 -0.47
N ILE A 173 -6.18 -0.77 0.60
CA ILE A 173 -5.69 -0.17 1.85
C ILE A 173 -4.28 -0.72 2.11
N ALA A 174 -3.30 0.18 2.15
CA ALA A 174 -1.91 -0.15 2.46
C ALA A 174 -1.52 0.39 3.83
N PHE A 175 -0.76 -0.39 4.60
CA PHE A 175 -0.30 -0.05 5.95
C PHE A 175 1.22 0.07 6.00
N GLY A 176 1.70 0.99 6.84
CA GLY A 176 3.12 1.21 7.13
C GLY A 176 3.31 1.88 8.49
N LYS A 177 4.56 2.08 8.94
CA LYS A 177 4.81 2.74 10.24
C LYS A 177 4.43 4.22 10.24
N ASP A 178 4.51 4.85 9.09
CA ASP A 178 4.20 6.25 8.88
C ASP A 178 3.51 6.43 7.52
N LYS A 179 3.12 7.66 7.21
CA LYS A 179 2.38 7.96 5.99
C LYS A 179 3.22 7.67 4.74
N SER A 180 4.50 8.03 4.76
CA SER A 180 5.42 7.75 3.66
C SER A 180 5.53 6.26 3.40
N GLU A 181 5.79 5.44 4.42
CA GLU A 181 5.90 3.99 4.26
C GLU A 181 4.59 3.36 3.79
N SER A 182 3.44 3.74 4.38
CA SER A 182 2.15 3.19 3.97
C SER A 182 1.81 3.49 2.51
N ARG A 183 2.24 4.66 1.99
CA ARG A 183 2.04 5.04 0.59
C ARG A 183 3.03 4.35 -0.33
N VAL A 184 4.30 4.26 0.05
CA VAL A 184 5.29 3.48 -0.69
C VAL A 184 4.84 2.03 -0.82
N THR A 185 4.26 1.43 0.23
CA THR A 185 3.63 0.10 0.16
C THR A 185 2.51 0.03 -0.88
N ALA A 186 1.64 1.05 -0.95
CA ALA A 186 0.59 1.13 -1.98
C ALA A 186 1.19 1.22 -3.39
N GLU A 187 2.17 2.09 -3.60
CA GLU A 187 2.85 2.32 -4.88
C GLU A 187 3.56 1.07 -5.40
N PHE A 188 4.29 0.37 -4.52
CA PHE A 188 4.90 -0.91 -4.87
C PHE A 188 3.84 -1.94 -5.28
N TYR A 189 2.69 -1.97 -4.60
CA TYR A 189 1.64 -2.89 -5.00
C TYR A 189 0.96 -2.49 -6.33
N ASN A 190 0.84 -1.20 -6.65
CA ASN A 190 0.43 -0.76 -8.00
C ASN A 190 1.39 -1.26 -9.07
N CYS A 191 2.69 -1.14 -8.82
CA CYS A 191 3.72 -1.64 -9.72
C CYS A 191 3.58 -3.16 -9.92
N ALA A 192 3.29 -3.90 -8.84
CA ALA A 192 3.01 -5.33 -8.92
C ALA A 192 1.77 -5.63 -9.79
N VAL A 193 0.67 -4.90 -9.61
CA VAL A 193 -0.55 -5.04 -10.43
C VAL A 193 -0.28 -4.76 -11.91
N GLU A 194 0.47 -3.72 -12.23
CA GLU A 194 0.82 -3.40 -13.63
C GLU A 194 1.80 -4.42 -14.22
N GLY A 195 2.72 -4.96 -13.41
CA GLY A 195 3.57 -6.09 -13.81
C GLY A 195 2.74 -7.35 -14.10
N MET A 196 1.75 -7.66 -13.27
CA MET A 196 0.80 -8.75 -13.52
C MET A 196 -0.01 -8.49 -14.80
N ARG A 197 -0.46 -7.25 -15.05
CA ARG A 197 -1.17 -6.88 -16.28
C ARG A 197 -0.32 -7.14 -17.51
N GLY A 198 0.94 -6.68 -17.49
CA GLY A 198 1.86 -6.86 -18.61
C GLY A 198 2.17 -8.33 -18.87
N ALA A 199 2.38 -9.11 -17.81
CA ALA A 199 2.59 -10.55 -17.92
C ALA A 199 1.35 -11.26 -18.48
N GLU A 200 0.16 -10.98 -17.94
CA GLU A 200 -1.12 -11.58 -18.38
C GLU A 200 -1.55 -11.12 -19.79
N ALA A 201 -1.00 -10.02 -20.29
CA ALA A 201 -1.19 -9.59 -21.67
C ALA A 201 -0.33 -10.39 -22.67
N ILE A 202 0.83 -10.90 -22.24
CA ILE A 202 1.73 -11.67 -23.09
C ILE A 202 1.46 -13.17 -22.97
N ASP A 203 1.40 -13.66 -21.74
CA ASP A 203 1.20 -15.07 -21.36
C ASP A 203 0.62 -15.12 -19.93
N LYS A 204 1.12 -16.00 -19.05
CA LYS A 204 0.66 -16.15 -17.68
C LYS A 204 1.69 -15.62 -16.68
N TYR A 205 1.22 -14.88 -15.68
CA TYR A 205 2.04 -14.44 -14.56
C TYR A 205 2.47 -15.62 -13.69
N VAL A 206 3.76 -15.67 -13.37
CA VAL A 206 4.38 -16.65 -12.47
C VAL A 206 5.24 -15.89 -11.47
N ALA A 207 4.97 -16.10 -10.18
CA ALA A 207 5.74 -15.50 -9.11
C ALA A 207 6.92 -16.37 -8.67
N LEU A 208 7.81 -15.79 -7.86
CA LEU A 208 8.93 -16.50 -7.27
C LEU A 208 8.45 -17.64 -6.35
N PRO A 209 9.18 -18.77 -6.31
CA PRO A 209 8.95 -19.82 -5.31
C PRO A 209 9.02 -19.26 -3.88
N GLN A 210 8.21 -19.82 -2.98
CA GLN A 210 8.12 -19.35 -1.59
C GLN A 210 9.47 -19.34 -0.86
N GLN A 211 10.34 -20.31 -1.12
CA GLN A 211 11.65 -20.36 -0.48
C GLN A 211 12.54 -19.18 -0.91
N GLU A 212 12.59 -18.87 -2.20
CA GLU A 212 13.37 -17.75 -2.73
C GLU A 212 12.82 -16.41 -2.24
N ALA A 213 11.49 -16.27 -2.21
CA ALA A 213 10.85 -15.09 -1.63
C ALA A 213 11.15 -14.93 -0.13
N PHE A 214 11.21 -16.04 0.61
CA PHE A 214 11.58 -16.03 2.03
C PHE A 214 13.03 -15.58 2.25
N ASP A 215 13.95 -16.08 1.43
CA ASP A 215 15.38 -15.74 1.52
C ASP A 215 15.63 -14.25 1.26
N ILE A 216 14.76 -13.59 0.48
CA ILE A 216 14.74 -12.15 0.28
C ILE A 216 14.08 -11.42 1.46
N GLU A 217 12.85 -11.82 1.86
CA GLU A 217 12.08 -11.15 2.91
C GLU A 217 12.83 -11.16 4.26
N TYR A 218 13.47 -12.28 4.58
CA TYR A 218 14.19 -12.52 5.84
C TYR A 218 15.72 -12.45 5.69
N TRP A 219 16.20 -11.72 4.67
CA TRP A 219 17.63 -11.58 4.45
C TRP A 219 18.35 -10.94 5.65
N VAL A 220 19.36 -11.64 6.18
CA VAL A 220 20.03 -11.28 7.45
C VAL A 220 20.72 -9.92 7.38
N LEU A 221 21.28 -9.56 6.22
CA LEU A 221 21.94 -8.25 6.06
C LEU A 221 20.93 -7.10 6.06
N GLU A 222 19.72 -7.31 5.55
CA GLU A 222 18.66 -6.31 5.60
C GLU A 222 18.13 -6.14 7.02
N GLU A 223 17.92 -7.25 7.74
CA GLU A 223 17.59 -7.23 9.17
C GLU A 223 18.65 -6.47 10.00
N ALA A 224 19.93 -6.64 9.68
CA ALA A 224 21.01 -5.91 10.34
C ALA A 224 20.95 -4.40 10.09
N LYS A 225 20.51 -3.95 8.89
CA LYS A 225 20.27 -2.53 8.62
C LYS A 225 19.09 -2.00 9.43
N LEU A 226 17.98 -2.75 9.49
CA LEU A 226 16.79 -2.35 10.24
C LEU A 226 17.08 -2.18 11.74
N ARG A 227 17.90 -3.06 12.32
CA ARG A 227 18.34 -2.95 13.73
C ARG A 227 19.24 -1.76 14.03
N ARG A 228 19.90 -1.19 13.02
CA ARG A 228 20.74 0.01 13.16
C ARG A 228 19.94 1.31 13.02
N MET A 229 18.67 1.24 12.65
CA MET A 229 17.82 2.44 12.61
C MET A 229 17.65 3.01 14.02
N PRO A 230 17.58 4.35 14.17
CA PRO A 230 17.24 4.96 15.43
C PRO A 230 15.91 4.44 15.97
N PRO A 231 15.73 4.39 17.31
CA PRO A 231 14.45 4.04 17.90
C PRO A 231 13.35 5.00 17.40
N GLU A 232 12.13 4.48 17.31
CA GLU A 232 10.96 5.28 16.95
C GLU A 232 10.72 6.38 18.01
N LYS A 233 10.29 7.56 17.56
CA LYS A 233 9.94 8.68 18.44
C LYS A 233 8.67 8.38 19.25
N GLU A 234 8.45 9.12 20.33
CA GLU A 234 7.39 8.86 21.31
C GLU A 234 5.98 8.81 20.68
N LEU A 235 5.69 9.69 19.71
CA LEU A 235 4.39 9.77 19.04
C LEU A 235 4.40 9.14 17.64
N ALA A 236 5.43 8.37 17.30
CA ALA A 236 5.47 7.63 16.04
C ALA A 236 4.24 6.72 15.88
N ARG A 237 3.78 6.56 14.64
CA ARG A 237 2.60 5.76 14.26
C ARG A 237 1.26 6.26 14.85
N GLN A 238 1.22 7.45 15.47
CA GLN A 238 0.00 8.05 16.00
C GLN A 238 -0.59 9.06 15.02
N VAL A 239 -1.92 9.15 15.01
CA VAL A 239 -2.66 10.20 14.30
C VAL A 239 -3.32 11.06 15.37
N ASN A 240 -2.96 12.33 15.42
CA ASN A 240 -3.42 13.30 16.41
C ASN A 240 -4.28 14.35 15.71
N VAL A 241 -5.51 14.53 16.19
CA VAL A 241 -6.41 15.58 15.72
C VAL A 241 -6.27 16.78 16.65
N VAL A 242 -5.88 17.93 16.11
CA VAL A 242 -5.70 19.17 16.86
C VAL A 242 -6.81 20.14 16.44
N ILE A 243 -7.76 20.38 17.34
CA ILE A 243 -8.88 21.30 17.12
C ILE A 243 -8.45 22.72 17.52
N GLY A 244 -8.72 23.70 16.67
CA GLY A 244 -8.22 25.08 16.80
C GLY A 244 -6.78 25.22 16.31
N ALA A 245 -6.36 24.41 15.35
CA ALA A 245 -4.97 24.35 14.86
C ALA A 245 -4.59 25.49 13.92
N GLY A 246 -5.52 26.36 13.54
CA GLY A 246 -5.27 27.44 12.57
C GLY A 246 -4.45 28.60 13.14
N SER A 247 -4.38 28.75 14.47
CA SER A 247 -3.61 29.83 15.10
C SER A 247 -3.24 29.54 16.56
N GLY A 248 -2.43 30.42 17.15
CA GLY A 248 -2.13 30.45 18.58
C GLY A 248 -1.64 29.11 19.14
N ILE A 249 -2.22 28.69 20.28
CA ILE A 249 -1.80 27.49 21.00
C ILE A 249 -2.01 26.23 20.17
N GLY A 250 -3.13 26.09 19.45
CA GLY A 250 -3.41 24.89 18.67
C GLY A 250 -2.38 24.69 17.54
N LYS A 251 -2.00 25.77 16.86
CA LYS A 251 -0.91 25.76 15.87
C LYS A 251 0.42 25.29 16.46
N GLU A 252 0.81 25.85 17.62
CA GLU A 252 2.06 25.46 18.28
C GLU A 252 2.03 24.03 18.81
N VAL A 253 0.87 23.55 19.28
CA VAL A 253 0.67 22.14 19.66
C VAL A 253 0.87 21.23 18.46
N ALA A 254 0.28 21.56 17.29
CA ALA A 254 0.47 20.79 16.07
C ALA A 254 1.97 20.70 15.68
N HIS A 255 2.69 21.83 15.72
CA HIS A 255 4.14 21.87 15.47
C HIS A 255 4.98 21.12 16.52
N ARG A 256 4.54 21.06 17.78
CA ARG A 256 5.23 20.29 18.83
C ARG A 256 5.04 18.79 18.64
N LEU A 257 3.81 18.34 18.38
CA LEU A 257 3.49 16.91 18.26
C LEU A 257 4.19 16.27 17.06
N VAL A 258 4.23 16.95 15.90
CA VAL A 258 4.88 16.40 14.69
C VAL A 258 6.39 16.17 14.90
N LYS A 259 7.05 16.97 15.77
CA LYS A 259 8.47 16.75 16.13
C LYS A 259 8.70 15.39 16.78
N GLU A 260 7.70 14.82 17.45
CA GLU A 260 7.72 13.48 18.06
C GLU A 260 7.22 12.37 17.11
N GLY A 261 7.08 12.64 15.81
CA GLY A 261 6.71 11.64 14.80
C GLY A 261 5.21 11.37 14.67
N ALA A 262 4.37 12.20 15.29
CA ALA A 262 2.93 12.17 15.10
C ALA A 262 2.53 12.60 13.68
N HIS A 263 1.45 12.02 13.16
CA HIS A 263 0.73 12.55 12.01
C HIS A 263 -0.39 13.45 12.51
N ILE A 264 -0.54 14.63 11.92
CA ILE A 264 -1.40 15.69 12.45
C ILE A 264 -2.60 15.91 11.52
N VAL A 265 -3.78 15.98 12.10
CA VAL A 265 -4.98 16.52 11.44
C VAL A 265 -5.24 17.87 12.10
N CYS A 266 -4.89 18.94 11.39
CA CYS A 266 -5.17 20.31 11.79
C CYS A 266 -6.64 20.59 11.47
N VAL A 267 -7.43 20.89 12.51
CA VAL A 267 -8.85 21.22 12.35
C VAL A 267 -9.08 22.62 12.86
N ASP A 268 -9.72 23.47 12.07
CA ASP A 268 -10.14 24.80 12.51
C ASP A 268 -11.50 25.19 11.92
N MET A 269 -12.14 26.22 12.47
CA MET A 269 -13.37 26.76 11.91
C MET A 269 -13.13 27.40 10.53
N LYS A 270 -11.93 27.95 10.32
CA LYS A 270 -11.48 28.47 9.02
C LYS A 270 -10.53 27.47 8.36
N ALA A 271 -11.03 26.72 7.39
CA ALA A 271 -10.28 25.67 6.69
C ALA A 271 -8.95 26.19 6.12
N GLU A 272 -8.90 27.45 5.65
CA GLU A 272 -7.70 28.07 5.09
C GLU A 272 -6.58 28.19 6.14
N THR A 273 -6.93 28.45 7.40
CA THR A 273 -5.95 28.58 8.48
C THR A 273 -5.43 27.22 8.94
N ALA A 274 -6.29 26.20 8.97
CA ALA A 274 -5.87 24.83 9.25
C ALA A 274 -4.95 24.30 8.14
N GLN A 275 -5.28 24.58 6.89
CA GLN A 275 -4.49 24.24 5.71
C GLN A 275 -3.12 24.92 5.74
N ALA A 276 -3.07 26.22 6.05
CA ALA A 276 -1.80 26.93 6.21
C ALA A 276 -0.91 26.33 7.30
N THR A 277 -1.47 25.91 8.45
CA THR A 277 -0.69 25.21 9.48
C THR A 277 -0.17 23.85 8.98
N ALA A 278 -0.98 23.09 8.24
CA ALA A 278 -0.57 21.80 7.69
C ALA A 278 0.53 21.96 6.61
N GLU A 279 0.45 23.00 5.80
CA GLU A 279 1.48 23.39 4.83
C GLU A 279 2.77 23.80 5.53
N ASP A 280 2.70 24.67 6.55
CA ASP A 280 3.87 25.05 7.37
C ASP A 280 4.57 23.84 7.99
N ILE A 281 3.80 22.82 8.42
CA ILE A 281 4.35 21.56 8.91
C ILE A 281 4.98 20.77 7.76
N THR A 282 4.30 20.66 6.62
CA THR A 282 4.77 19.91 5.47
C THR A 282 6.04 20.50 4.87
N ASP A 283 6.17 21.82 4.80
CA ASP A 283 7.37 22.51 4.31
C ASP A 283 8.58 22.27 5.21
N LYS A 284 8.37 22.16 6.53
CA LYS A 284 9.44 21.91 7.51
C LYS A 284 9.89 20.46 7.56
N PHE A 285 8.97 19.50 7.43
CA PHE A 285 9.23 18.08 7.63
C PHE A 285 9.24 17.27 6.34
N GLY A 286 8.93 17.91 5.21
CA GLY A 286 8.80 17.30 3.90
C GLY A 286 7.47 16.58 3.71
N LEU A 287 7.14 16.35 2.44
CA LEU A 287 5.98 15.54 2.01
C LEU A 287 6.17 14.04 2.25
N GLY A 288 7.30 13.59 2.78
CA GLY A 288 7.69 12.18 2.78
C GLY A 288 8.08 11.67 1.39
N ILE A 289 8.34 10.37 1.30
CA ILE A 289 8.70 9.66 0.07
C ILE A 289 7.46 8.96 -0.51
N GLY A 290 7.29 9.04 -1.82
CA GLY A 290 6.20 8.45 -2.63
C GLY A 290 5.74 9.42 -3.73
N VAL A 291 5.08 8.95 -4.79
CA VAL A 291 4.54 9.74 -5.91
C VAL A 291 2.99 9.65 -5.93
N ALA A 292 2.32 10.70 -5.45
CA ALA A 292 0.85 10.93 -5.41
C ALA A 292 -0.04 9.96 -4.59
N GLY A 293 -1.08 10.50 -3.92
CA GLY A 293 -2.08 9.76 -3.13
C GLY A 293 -3.42 10.52 -3.16
N SER A 294 -4.56 9.83 -3.07
CA SER A 294 -5.86 10.48 -3.30
C SER A 294 -6.43 11.18 -2.05
N GLY A 295 -6.70 12.49 -2.17
CA GLY A 295 -7.39 13.29 -1.15
C GLY A 295 -6.71 13.25 0.23
N ILE A 296 -7.43 12.78 1.24
CA ILE A 296 -6.97 12.66 2.65
C ILE A 296 -5.79 11.67 2.79
N SER A 297 -5.53 10.85 1.75
CA SER A 297 -4.40 9.94 1.71
C SER A 297 -3.09 10.58 1.20
N ASN A 298 -2.99 11.91 1.11
CA ASN A 298 -1.76 12.57 0.67
C ASN A 298 -0.55 12.28 1.60
N CYS A 299 0.67 12.42 1.09
CA CYS A 299 1.88 11.90 1.74
C CYS A 299 2.44 12.74 2.90
N GLY A 300 1.97 13.98 3.05
CA GLY A 300 2.44 14.88 4.10
C GLY A 300 2.15 14.38 5.53
N PRO A 301 2.97 14.79 6.52
CA PRO A 301 2.75 14.46 7.92
C PRO A 301 1.57 15.21 8.54
N ALA A 302 1.02 16.21 7.85
CA ALA A 302 -0.13 16.98 8.28
C ALA A 302 -1.15 17.20 7.16
N ILE A 303 -2.42 17.33 7.55
CA ILE A 303 -3.52 17.77 6.68
C ILE A 303 -4.32 18.87 7.39
N GLY A 304 -4.86 19.83 6.64
CA GLY A 304 -5.76 20.87 7.15
C GLY A 304 -7.20 20.57 6.75
N LEU A 305 -8.13 20.71 7.69
CA LEU A 305 -9.57 20.54 7.52
C LEU A 305 -10.35 21.68 8.18
#